data_AF-A0A2P7YKY5-F1
#
_entry.id   AF-A0A2P7YKY5-F1
#
_cell.length_a   1.000
_cell.length_b   1.000
_cell.length_c   1.000
_cell.angle_alpha   90.00
_cell.angle_beta   90.00
_cell.angle_gamma   90.00
#
_symmetry.space_group_name_H-M   'P 1'
#
loop_
_entity.id
_entity.type
_entity.pdbx_description
1 polymer ?
#
loop_
_entity_poly.entity_id
_entity_poly.type
_entity_poly.pdbx_seq_one_letter_code
_entity_poly.pdbx_strand_id
1 'polypeptide(L)'
;MSKFYLPSSTPASTTSPSPLQSPTSLITPTAVSNLRHLPTASHNNTYYDSSPPSPSSDRYDEDDLPYPTPLPRSAFLDPAFTPETYLSTLRNRHQTLEDLRTELRDRVRDLGKELFDLVNGEYEDLMGVGMMLSGGEEKVEGVRVGVLGFGREVEGLRGVVNGRKEEVGRLLGERRRVRGEVAVGRRLLEVEERVGELERRLGIRATEEGEEDEEEEEGEGEDDGLGRLRGNVRLFGQMRGLMESVGEHPFFEAQVRRIKMIRDALLLDLGAALRTARKDEGQKTTVLEVIRMYRDIGEAAEAVRVLKSK
;
A
#
# COMPACT_ATOMS: atom_id res chain seq x y z
N MET A 1 54.90 36.81 23.27
CA MET A 1 54.33 37.10 21.94
C MET A 1 53.48 35.93 21.53
N SER A 2 52.19 36.18 21.24
CA SER A 2 51.24 35.32 20.49
C SER A 2 50.91 33.93 21.04
N LYS A 3 49.69 33.42 20.99
CA LYS A 3 48.37 33.91 20.55
C LYS A 3 47.33 32.96 21.17
N PHE A 4 46.19 33.55 21.50
CA PHE A 4 44.95 32.94 21.96
C PHE A 4 44.45 31.80 21.06
N TYR A 5 43.83 30.78 21.65
CA TYR A 5 42.59 30.18 21.12
C TYR A 5 41.74 29.61 22.28
N LEU A 6 40.59 30.22 22.50
CA LEU A 6 39.43 29.67 23.22
C LEU A 6 38.51 28.99 22.20
N PRO A 7 37.90 27.84 22.49
CA PRO A 7 36.66 27.46 21.83
C PRO A 7 35.45 27.93 22.66
N SER A 8 34.63 28.79 22.05
CA SER A 8 33.31 29.19 22.54
C SER A 8 32.33 28.03 22.44
N SER A 9 31.81 27.59 23.59
CA SER A 9 30.69 26.67 23.69
C SER A 9 29.40 27.39 23.33
N THR A 10 28.73 26.92 22.28
CA THR A 10 27.42 27.37 21.80
C THR A 10 26.29 26.87 22.72
N PRO A 11 25.27 27.69 23.05
CA PRO A 11 24.09 27.21 23.75
C PRO A 11 23.15 26.44 22.80
N ALA A 12 22.84 25.21 23.19
CA ALA A 12 21.80 24.39 22.58
C ALA A 12 20.42 25.03 22.81
N SER A 13 19.78 25.49 21.74
CA SER A 13 18.36 25.81 21.73
C SER A 13 17.57 24.52 21.60
N THR A 14 17.02 24.10 22.73
CA THR A 14 15.98 23.08 22.84
C THR A 14 14.66 23.65 22.30
N THR A 15 14.14 23.06 21.22
CA THR A 15 12.72 23.21 20.87
C THR A 15 12.18 21.84 20.52
N SER A 16 11.30 21.39 21.40
CA SER A 16 10.47 20.20 21.32
C SER A 16 9.43 20.31 20.19
N PRO A 17 9.13 19.22 19.47
CA PRO A 17 7.99 19.14 18.58
C PRO A 17 6.75 18.63 19.35
N SER A 18 5.64 19.34 19.22
CA SER A 18 4.30 18.90 19.63
C SER A 18 3.42 18.61 18.40
N PRO A 19 2.32 17.84 18.56
CA PRO A 19 1.99 16.73 17.67
C PRO A 19 0.84 16.98 16.68
N LEU A 20 0.75 16.03 15.74
CA LEU A 20 -0.34 15.66 14.83
C LEU A 20 -1.75 16.20 15.16
N GLN A 21 -2.35 16.87 14.19
CA GLN A 21 -3.81 16.86 13.97
C GLN A 21 -4.13 16.49 12.53
N SER A 22 -4.94 15.45 12.39
CA SER A 22 -5.53 14.92 11.16
C SER A 22 -6.62 15.85 10.62
N PRO A 23 -6.97 15.74 9.33
CA PRO A 23 -8.39 15.62 9.03
C PRO A 23 -8.71 14.40 8.15
N THR A 24 -9.57 13.53 8.69
CA THR A 24 -10.37 12.57 7.92
C THR A 24 -11.81 13.07 7.92
N SER A 25 -12.37 13.33 6.75
CA SER A 25 -13.77 12.98 6.47
C SER A 25 -14.01 12.91 4.96
N LEU A 26 -14.43 11.72 4.58
CA LEU A 26 -14.92 11.29 3.29
C LEU A 26 -16.24 11.98 2.96
N ILE A 27 -16.42 12.52 1.75
CA ILE A 27 -17.74 12.68 1.14
C ILE A 27 -17.65 12.29 -0.35
N THR A 28 -18.52 11.35 -0.71
CA THR A 28 -18.72 10.70 -2.01
C THR A 28 -19.42 11.59 -3.06
N PRO A 29 -19.24 11.33 -4.36
CA PRO A 29 -19.92 12.04 -5.43
C PRO A 29 -21.33 11.48 -5.68
N THR A 30 -22.36 12.32 -5.54
CA THR A 30 -23.75 11.97 -5.91
C THR A 30 -24.09 12.58 -7.26
N ALA A 31 -24.38 11.70 -8.22
CA ALA A 31 -24.97 12.03 -9.52
C ALA A 31 -26.44 12.42 -9.36
N VAL A 32 -26.87 13.54 -9.97
CA VAL A 32 -28.30 13.76 -10.28
C VAL A 32 -28.46 14.50 -11.61
N SER A 33 -28.85 13.71 -12.59
CA SER A 33 -29.69 13.97 -13.78
C SER A 33 -30.21 15.40 -14.04
N ASN A 34 -29.77 15.94 -15.18
CA ASN A 34 -30.46 16.94 -15.98
C ASN A 34 -31.69 16.32 -16.68
N LEU A 35 -32.89 16.89 -16.54
CA LEU A 35 -33.95 16.73 -17.54
C LEU A 35 -35.07 17.79 -17.47
N ARG A 36 -35.30 18.45 -18.61
CA ARG A 36 -36.57 18.92 -19.21
C ARG A 36 -37.50 19.85 -18.44
N HIS A 37 -37.64 21.08 -18.94
CA HIS A 37 -38.90 21.83 -18.89
C HIS A 37 -39.18 22.41 -20.29
N LEU A 38 -40.26 21.96 -20.93
CA LEU A 38 -40.84 22.53 -22.16
C LEU A 38 -41.93 23.57 -21.80
N PRO A 39 -42.36 24.44 -22.74
CA PRO A 39 -43.20 25.60 -22.47
C PRO A 39 -44.69 25.22 -22.33
N THR A 40 -45.42 25.99 -21.52
CA THR A 40 -46.88 25.91 -21.42
C THR A 40 -47.53 26.95 -22.34
N ALA A 41 -48.59 26.55 -23.03
CA ALA A 41 -49.38 27.40 -23.92
C ALA A 41 -50.73 27.77 -23.30
N SER A 42 -51.21 28.95 -23.72
CA SER A 42 -52.62 29.38 -23.83
C SER A 42 -53.41 29.71 -22.56
N HIS A 43 -53.94 30.94 -22.50
CA HIS A 43 -55.38 31.19 -22.69
C HIS A 43 -55.65 32.69 -22.96
N ASN A 44 -56.34 32.95 -24.06
CA ASN A 44 -57.02 34.21 -24.38
C ASN A 44 -58.23 34.40 -23.46
N ASN A 45 -58.58 35.66 -23.14
CA ASN A 45 -60.00 36.02 -23.14
C ASN A 45 -60.24 37.49 -23.52
N THR A 46 -60.87 37.60 -24.68
CA THR A 46 -61.77 38.61 -25.24
C THR A 46 -62.71 39.29 -24.24
N TYR A 47 -62.80 40.62 -24.31
CA TYR A 47 -63.98 41.40 -23.92
C TYR A 47 -64.62 41.99 -25.17
N TYR A 48 -65.87 41.59 -25.40
CA TYR A 48 -66.77 42.09 -26.44
C TYR A 48 -67.41 43.40 -25.99
N ASP A 49 -67.47 44.40 -26.88
CA ASP A 49 -68.56 45.38 -26.90
C ASP A 49 -69.15 45.41 -28.31
N SER A 50 -70.48 45.40 -28.40
CA SER A 50 -71.23 45.11 -29.62
C SER A 50 -72.42 46.07 -29.78
N SER A 51 -72.37 46.83 -30.90
CA SER A 51 -73.51 47.17 -31.80
C SER A 51 -74.48 48.30 -31.38
N PRO A 52 -74.98 49.12 -32.35
CA PRO A 52 -75.50 48.67 -33.65
C PRO A 52 -74.95 49.37 -34.92
N PRO A 53 -75.13 48.72 -36.09
CA PRO A 53 -74.68 49.22 -37.39
C PRO A 53 -75.72 50.16 -38.03
N SER A 54 -75.24 51.22 -38.66
CA SER A 54 -76.03 52.03 -39.60
C SER A 54 -75.68 51.59 -41.03
N PRO A 55 -76.67 51.37 -41.92
CA PRO A 55 -76.44 50.79 -43.24
C PRO A 55 -76.07 51.89 -44.24
N SER A 56 -74.80 51.96 -44.62
CA SER A 56 -74.42 52.62 -45.87
C SER A 56 -73.76 51.58 -46.77
N SER A 57 -74.53 51.11 -47.73
CA SER A 57 -74.04 50.52 -48.97
C SER A 57 -73.03 51.45 -49.62
N ASP A 58 -71.80 50.96 -49.85
CA ASP A 58 -70.89 51.22 -50.99
C ASP A 58 -69.45 50.92 -50.53
N ARG A 59 -68.90 49.75 -50.87
CA ARG A 59 -67.93 49.52 -51.96
C ARG A 59 -66.46 49.84 -51.57
N TYR A 60 -65.75 48.74 -51.30
CA TYR A 60 -64.28 48.55 -51.32
C TYR A 60 -63.44 49.24 -50.23
N ASP A 61 -62.93 48.45 -49.29
CA ASP A 61 -61.78 48.80 -48.43
C ASP A 61 -60.49 48.74 -49.26
N GLU A 62 -59.74 49.84 -49.31
CA GLU A 62 -58.60 50.07 -50.22
C GLU A 62 -57.23 49.90 -49.53
N ASP A 63 -57.22 49.49 -48.25
CA ASP A 63 -56.03 49.39 -47.39
C ASP A 63 -55.44 47.97 -47.26
N ASP A 64 -55.94 46.99 -48.02
CA ASP A 64 -55.42 45.60 -48.03
C ASP A 64 -54.36 45.37 -49.13
N LEU A 65 -53.55 46.40 -49.39
CA LEU A 65 -52.45 46.34 -50.37
C LEU A 65 -51.12 45.96 -49.67
N PRO A 66 -50.38 44.97 -50.17
CA PRO A 66 -49.13 44.54 -49.54
C PRO A 66 -48.07 45.64 -49.64
N TYR A 67 -47.59 46.13 -48.49
CA TYR A 67 -46.43 47.00 -48.42
C TYR A 67 -45.18 46.29 -48.99
N PRO A 68 -44.29 47.01 -49.68
CA PRO A 68 -43.05 46.43 -50.17
C PRO A 68 -42.18 45.89 -49.01
N THR A 69 -41.80 44.62 -49.08
CA THR A 69 -40.92 43.95 -48.11
C THR A 69 -39.52 44.54 -48.16
N PRO A 70 -38.83 44.83 -47.04
CA PRO A 70 -37.52 45.49 -47.10
C PRO A 70 -36.47 44.71 -47.94
N LEU A 71 -35.53 45.43 -48.57
CA LEU A 71 -34.50 44.87 -49.43
C LEU A 71 -33.64 43.83 -48.68
N PRO A 72 -33.65 42.56 -49.10
CA PRO A 72 -32.99 41.49 -48.37
C PRO A 72 -31.47 41.61 -48.46
N ARG A 73 -30.76 41.24 -47.39
CA ARG A 73 -29.28 41.24 -47.36
C ARG A 73 -28.66 40.25 -48.33
N SER A 74 -29.28 39.10 -48.49
CA SER A 74 -28.80 38.01 -49.35
C SER A 74 -28.64 38.42 -50.81
N ALA A 75 -29.47 39.34 -51.31
CA ALA A 75 -29.39 39.81 -52.69
C ALA A 75 -28.07 40.53 -53.03
N PHE A 76 -27.38 41.06 -52.01
CA PHE A 76 -26.12 41.80 -52.18
C PHE A 76 -24.87 40.94 -51.92
N LEU A 77 -25.04 39.65 -51.62
CA LEU A 77 -23.93 38.72 -51.34
C LEU A 77 -23.50 37.92 -52.58
N ASP A 78 -24.17 38.09 -53.72
CA ASP A 78 -23.82 37.40 -54.96
C ASP A 78 -22.47 37.91 -55.52
N PRO A 79 -21.46 37.05 -55.73
CA PRO A 79 -20.19 37.44 -56.35
C PRO A 79 -20.32 38.05 -57.75
N ALA A 80 -21.42 37.79 -58.47
CA ALA A 80 -21.71 38.34 -59.79
C ALA A 80 -22.74 39.50 -59.75
N PHE A 81 -22.95 40.11 -58.58
CA PHE A 81 -23.91 41.17 -58.39
C PHE A 81 -23.69 42.32 -59.37
N THR A 82 -24.70 42.59 -60.20
CA THR A 82 -24.74 43.73 -61.11
C THR A 82 -25.95 44.61 -60.76
N PRO A 83 -25.76 45.91 -60.43
CA PRO A 83 -26.85 46.78 -60.01
C PRO A 83 -27.99 46.86 -61.04
N GLU A 84 -27.64 46.83 -62.33
CA GLU A 84 -28.60 46.95 -63.43
C GLU A 84 -29.54 45.74 -63.52
N THR A 85 -29.01 44.52 -63.39
CA THR A 85 -29.83 43.30 -63.41
C THR A 85 -30.68 43.22 -62.14
N TYR A 86 -30.12 43.58 -60.98
CA TYR A 86 -30.85 43.60 -59.72
C TYR A 86 -32.03 44.60 -59.77
N LEU A 87 -31.79 45.85 -60.16
CA LEU A 87 -32.85 46.86 -60.29
C LEU A 87 -33.93 46.47 -61.31
N SER A 88 -33.56 45.73 -62.36
CA SER A 88 -34.53 45.21 -63.34
C SER A 88 -35.46 44.13 -62.73
N THR A 89 -34.97 43.30 -61.82
CA THR A 89 -35.78 42.29 -61.10
C THR A 89 -36.73 42.91 -60.07
N LEU A 90 -36.40 44.10 -59.56
CA LEU A 90 -37.22 44.85 -58.60
C LEU A 90 -38.41 45.57 -59.24
N ARG A 91 -38.51 45.58 -60.58
CA ARG A 91 -39.59 46.26 -61.31
C ARG A 91 -41.01 45.74 -61.00
N ASN A 92 -41.10 44.52 -60.46
CA ASN A 92 -42.36 43.88 -60.04
C ASN A 92 -42.84 44.31 -58.65
N ARG A 93 -42.05 45.13 -57.95
CA ARG A 93 -42.36 45.68 -56.63
C ARG A 93 -42.78 47.12 -56.87
N HIS A 94 -44.08 47.41 -56.82
CA HIS A 94 -44.71 48.69 -57.16
C HIS A 94 -44.34 49.84 -56.20
N GLN A 95 -43.05 50.15 -56.06
CA GLN A 95 -42.48 51.13 -55.16
C GLN A 95 -42.07 52.40 -55.93
N THR A 96 -42.08 53.55 -55.27
CA THR A 96 -41.57 54.80 -55.88
C THR A 96 -40.04 54.80 -55.90
N LEU A 97 -39.46 55.48 -56.89
CA LEU A 97 -38.00 55.59 -57.02
C LEU A 97 -37.36 56.32 -55.82
N GLU A 98 -38.07 57.29 -55.24
CA GLU A 98 -37.57 58.03 -54.08
C GLU A 98 -37.52 57.14 -52.84
N ASP A 99 -38.52 56.28 -52.66
CA ASP A 99 -38.58 55.30 -51.55
C ASP A 99 -37.50 54.20 -51.68
N LEU A 100 -37.27 53.71 -52.91
CA LEU A 100 -36.14 52.81 -53.18
C LEU A 100 -34.79 53.48 -52.88
N ARG A 101 -34.65 54.77 -53.17
CA ARG A 101 -33.43 55.52 -52.92
C ARG A 101 -33.19 55.73 -51.43
N THR A 102 -34.23 56.02 -50.65
CA THR A 102 -34.13 56.14 -49.20
C THR A 102 -33.79 54.80 -48.57
N GLU A 103 -34.47 53.72 -48.98
CA GLU A 103 -34.23 52.36 -48.49
C GLU A 103 -32.79 51.87 -48.76
N LEU A 104 -32.26 52.13 -49.97
CA LEU A 104 -30.86 51.83 -50.29
C LEU A 104 -29.86 52.66 -49.45
N ARG A 105 -30.16 53.93 -49.19
CA ARG A 105 -29.30 54.80 -48.38
C ARG A 105 -29.28 54.39 -46.92
N ASP A 106 -30.43 54.04 -46.37
CA ASP A 106 -30.54 53.56 -44.99
C ASP A 106 -29.83 52.23 -44.83
N ARG A 107 -29.95 51.33 -45.82
CA ARG A 107 -29.22 50.07 -45.80
C ARG A 107 -27.69 50.24 -45.84
N VAL A 108 -27.18 51.21 -46.60
CA VAL A 108 -25.74 51.53 -46.62
C VAL A 108 -25.28 52.05 -45.25
N ARG A 109 -26.11 52.87 -44.59
CA ARG A 109 -25.82 53.34 -43.23
C ARG A 109 -25.79 52.19 -42.22
N ASP A 110 -26.75 51.27 -42.31
CA ASP A 110 -26.82 50.11 -41.43
C ASP A 110 -25.67 49.13 -41.67
N LEU A 111 -25.30 48.89 -42.93
CA LEU A 111 -24.09 48.12 -43.27
C LEU A 111 -22.81 48.78 -42.73
N GLY A 112 -22.74 50.11 -42.74
CA GLY A 112 -21.61 50.84 -42.14
C GLY A 112 -21.53 50.65 -40.63
N LYS A 113 -22.67 50.63 -39.93
CA LYS A 113 -22.74 50.32 -38.50
C LYS A 113 -22.40 48.86 -38.22
N GLU A 114 -23.00 47.91 -38.95
CA GLU A 114 -22.70 46.49 -38.80
C GLU A 114 -21.21 46.17 -39.05
N LEU A 115 -20.59 46.81 -40.06
CA LEU A 115 -19.16 46.66 -40.31
C LEU A 115 -18.34 47.21 -39.15
N PHE A 116 -18.69 48.39 -38.65
CA PHE A 116 -18.00 48.99 -37.52
C PHE A 116 -18.15 48.12 -36.26
N ASP A 117 -19.35 47.62 -35.98
CA ASP A 117 -19.64 46.77 -34.84
C ASP A 117 -18.92 45.41 -34.95
N LEU A 118 -18.88 44.81 -36.15
CA LEU A 118 -18.14 43.57 -36.39
C LEU A 118 -16.63 43.78 -36.26
N VAL A 119 -16.08 44.82 -36.87
CA VAL A 119 -14.65 45.12 -36.80
C VAL A 119 -14.24 45.47 -35.37
N ASN A 120 -15.05 46.23 -34.65
CA ASN A 120 -14.76 46.56 -33.26
C ASN A 120 -14.86 45.31 -32.36
N GLY A 121 -15.87 44.45 -32.58
CA GLY A 121 -15.99 43.17 -31.87
C GLY A 121 -14.80 42.24 -32.13
N GLU A 122 -14.41 42.06 -33.40
CA GLU A 122 -13.25 41.24 -33.76
C GLU A 122 -11.93 41.83 -33.25
N TYR A 123 -11.80 43.16 -33.18
CA TYR A 123 -10.62 43.81 -32.63
C TYR A 123 -10.53 43.65 -31.11
N GLU A 124 -11.65 43.79 -30.40
CA GLU A 124 -11.72 43.52 -28.96
C GLU A 124 -11.41 42.05 -28.65
N ASP A 125 -11.93 41.12 -29.44
CA ASP A 125 -11.65 39.69 -29.30
C ASP A 125 -10.17 39.36 -29.57
N LEU A 126 -9.60 39.89 -30.66
CA LEU A 126 -8.20 39.66 -31.01
C LEU A 126 -7.25 40.29 -29.98
N MET A 127 -7.58 41.48 -29.45
CA MET A 127 -6.83 42.08 -28.35
C MET A 127 -6.97 41.28 -27.06
N GLY A 128 -8.17 40.78 -26.75
CA GLY A 128 -8.42 39.91 -25.59
C GLY A 128 -7.59 38.63 -25.65
N VAL A 129 -7.55 37.96 -26.80
CA VAL A 129 -6.70 36.78 -27.03
C VAL A 129 -5.22 37.13 -26.95
N GLY A 130 -4.81 38.27 -27.50
CA GLY A 130 -3.43 38.77 -27.39
C GLY A 130 -3.00 39.02 -25.93
N MET A 131 -3.87 39.63 -25.13
CA MET A 131 -3.64 39.84 -23.69
C MET A 131 -3.58 38.54 -22.90
N MET A 132 -4.50 37.60 -23.17
CA MET A 132 -4.49 36.28 -22.52
C MET A 132 -3.26 35.46 -22.90
N LEU A 133 -2.82 35.52 -24.16
CA LEU A 133 -1.63 34.82 -24.61
C LEU A 133 -0.35 35.43 -24.01
N SER A 134 -0.27 36.76 -23.98
CA SER A 134 0.86 37.48 -23.39
C SER A 134 1.03 37.23 -21.89
N GLY A 135 -0.07 37.03 -21.14
CA GLY A 135 -0.02 36.65 -19.72
C GLY A 135 -0.06 35.15 -19.45
N GLY A 136 -0.43 34.35 -20.45
CA GLY A 136 -0.52 32.89 -20.37
C GLY A 136 0.85 32.23 -20.33
N GLU A 137 1.84 32.80 -21.03
CA GLU A 137 3.22 32.32 -21.03
C GLU A 137 3.84 32.34 -19.62
N GLU A 138 3.60 33.41 -18.84
CA GLU A 138 4.07 33.52 -17.45
C GLU A 138 3.47 32.41 -16.56
N LYS A 139 2.16 32.13 -16.71
CA LYS A 139 1.49 31.07 -15.95
C LYS A 139 2.05 29.70 -16.31
N VAL A 140 2.31 29.46 -17.59
CA VAL A 140 2.89 28.19 -18.07
C VAL A 140 4.31 28.02 -17.55
N GLU A 141 5.15 29.06 -17.59
CA GLU A 141 6.50 29.01 -17.04
C GLU A 141 6.46 28.81 -15.51
N GLY A 142 5.53 29.44 -14.80
CA GLY A 142 5.31 29.20 -13.37
C GLY A 142 4.96 27.75 -13.05
N VAL A 143 4.04 27.14 -13.81
CA VAL A 143 3.71 25.72 -13.67
C VAL A 143 4.92 24.84 -14.00
N ARG A 144 5.66 25.15 -15.06
CA ARG A 144 6.87 24.41 -15.45
C ARG A 144 7.92 24.42 -14.36
N VAL A 145 8.21 25.59 -13.78
CA VAL A 145 9.14 25.72 -12.66
C VAL A 145 8.64 24.96 -11.44
N GLY A 146 7.34 25.03 -11.14
CA GLY A 146 6.72 24.27 -10.04
C GLY A 146 6.86 22.76 -10.21
N VAL A 147 6.61 22.23 -11.41
CA VAL A 147 6.75 20.80 -11.73
C VAL A 147 8.22 20.37 -11.64
N LEU A 148 9.15 21.19 -12.12
CA LEU A 148 10.59 20.92 -11.99
C LEU A 148 11.05 20.93 -10.53
N GLY A 149 10.52 21.84 -9.70
CA GLY A 149 10.76 21.89 -8.26
C GLY A 149 10.27 20.61 -7.57
N PHE A 150 9.02 20.23 -7.84
CA PHE A 150 8.42 19.01 -7.31
C PHE A 150 9.20 17.76 -7.73
N GLY A 151 9.63 17.68 -8.99
CA GLY A 151 10.47 16.58 -9.49
C GLY A 151 11.76 16.42 -8.68
N ARG A 152 12.45 17.53 -8.39
CA ARG A 152 13.67 17.52 -7.55
C ARG A 152 13.38 17.10 -6.11
N GLU A 153 12.28 17.57 -5.52
CA GLU A 153 11.87 17.18 -4.17
C GLU A 153 11.57 15.69 -4.07
N VAL A 154 10.86 15.13 -5.06
CA VAL A 154 10.55 13.69 -5.12
C VAL A 154 11.83 12.86 -5.29
N GLU A 155 12.77 13.32 -6.11
CA GLU A 155 14.06 12.66 -6.27
C GLU A 155 14.87 12.68 -4.97
N GLY A 156 14.89 13.82 -4.27
CA GLY A 156 15.50 13.95 -2.94
C GLY A 156 14.86 13.00 -1.92
N LEU A 157 13.52 12.95 -1.87
CA LEU A 157 12.79 12.04 -0.99
C LEU A 157 13.09 10.58 -1.32
N ARG A 158 13.15 10.23 -2.61
CA ARG A 158 13.53 8.88 -3.05
C ARG A 158 14.93 8.51 -2.59
N GLY A 159 15.87 9.46 -2.62
CA GLY A 159 17.22 9.28 -2.07
C GLY A 159 17.20 8.95 -0.57
N VAL A 160 16.47 9.73 0.23
CA VAL A 160 16.34 9.50 1.68
C VAL A 160 15.70 8.15 1.98
N VAL A 161 14.64 7.79 1.25
CA VAL A 161 13.95 6.51 1.42
C VAL A 161 14.87 5.34 1.06
N ASN A 162 15.64 5.44 -0.02
CA ASN A 162 16.62 4.42 -0.39
C ASN A 162 17.72 4.27 0.67
N GLY A 163 18.27 5.39 1.18
CA GLY A 163 19.26 5.34 2.26
C GLY A 163 18.72 4.66 3.52
N ARG A 164 17.48 5.00 3.93
CA ARG A 164 16.81 4.33 5.05
C ARG A 164 16.56 2.84 4.78
N LYS A 165 16.19 2.48 3.55
CA LYS A 165 16.00 1.07 3.16
C LYS A 165 17.29 0.27 3.29
N GLU A 166 18.41 0.83 2.86
CA GLU A 166 19.74 0.19 2.98
C GLU A 166 20.16 0.04 4.45
N GLU A 167 19.98 1.09 5.25
CA GLU A 167 20.28 1.05 6.69
C GLU A 167 19.44 0.00 7.42
N VAL A 168 18.13 -0.03 7.19
CA VAL A 168 17.23 -1.04 7.76
C VAL A 168 17.61 -2.43 7.27
N GLY A 169 17.97 -2.59 5.99
CA GLY A 169 18.45 -3.85 5.43
C GLY A 169 19.69 -4.35 6.17
N ARG A 170 20.66 -3.48 6.41
CA ARG A 170 21.88 -3.78 7.18
C ARG A 170 21.54 -4.21 8.61
N LEU A 171 20.73 -3.42 9.31
CA LEU A 171 20.31 -3.69 10.69
C LEU A 171 19.53 -5.00 10.83
N LEU A 172 18.66 -5.32 9.88
CA LEU A 172 17.92 -6.59 9.87
C LEU A 172 18.84 -7.78 9.60
N GLY A 173 19.83 -7.64 8.73
CA GLY A 173 20.87 -8.64 8.51
C GLY A 173 21.65 -8.92 9.78
N GLU A 174 22.11 -7.86 10.45
CA GLU A 174 22.82 -7.94 11.73
C GLU A 174 21.95 -8.60 12.81
N ARG A 175 20.70 -8.17 12.95
CA ARG A 175 19.73 -8.75 13.88
C ARG A 175 19.50 -10.24 13.62
N ARG A 176 19.44 -10.67 12.36
CA ARG A 176 19.27 -12.08 12.00
C ARG A 176 20.50 -12.89 12.40
N ARG A 177 21.71 -12.39 12.13
CA ARG A 177 22.97 -13.03 12.54
C ARG A 177 23.03 -13.21 14.06
N VAL A 178 22.82 -12.13 14.81
CA VAL A 178 22.86 -12.16 16.28
C VAL A 178 21.79 -13.11 16.83
N ARG A 179 20.58 -13.14 16.26
CA ARG A 179 19.55 -14.10 16.66
C ARG A 179 19.94 -15.55 16.37
N GLY A 180 20.62 -15.80 15.25
CA GLY A 180 21.19 -17.11 14.94
C GLY A 180 22.20 -17.55 15.99
N GLU A 181 23.15 -16.67 16.32
CA GLU A 181 24.17 -16.92 17.35
C GLU A 181 23.56 -17.16 18.74
N VAL A 182 22.56 -16.35 19.13
CA VAL A 182 21.82 -16.55 20.39
C VAL A 182 21.05 -17.86 20.39
N ALA A 183 20.46 -18.26 19.27
CA ALA A 183 19.76 -19.54 19.17
C ALA A 183 20.71 -20.73 19.33
N VAL A 184 21.89 -20.66 18.69
CA VAL A 184 22.95 -21.67 18.88
C VAL A 184 23.44 -21.69 20.33
N GLY A 185 23.74 -20.51 20.90
CA GLY A 185 24.18 -20.39 22.30
C GLY A 185 23.16 -20.96 23.30
N ARG A 186 21.86 -20.71 23.11
CA ARG A 186 20.79 -21.29 23.94
C ARG A 186 20.73 -22.81 23.83
N ARG A 187 20.89 -23.37 22.63
CA ARG A 187 20.95 -24.83 22.45
C ARG A 187 22.19 -25.43 23.10
N LEU A 188 23.33 -24.76 23.05
CA LEU A 188 24.55 -25.21 23.72
C LEU A 188 24.37 -25.22 25.25
N LEU A 189 23.75 -24.19 25.83
CA LEU A 189 23.39 -24.16 27.25
C LEU A 189 22.38 -25.27 27.61
N GLU A 190 21.38 -25.50 26.77
CA GLU A 190 20.45 -26.60 26.99
C GLU A 190 21.14 -27.97 26.96
N VAL A 191 22.10 -28.19 26.04
CA VAL A 191 22.90 -29.43 26.05
C VAL A 191 23.72 -29.54 27.34
N GLU A 192 24.34 -28.47 27.81
CA GLU A 192 25.11 -28.47 29.06
C GLU A 192 24.24 -28.84 30.27
N GLU A 193 23.06 -28.24 30.37
CA GLU A 193 22.08 -28.53 31.43
C GLU A 193 21.65 -30.00 31.40
N ARG A 194 21.37 -30.56 30.21
CA ARG A 194 20.98 -31.97 30.06
C ARG A 194 22.13 -32.94 30.35
N VAL A 195 23.37 -32.59 30.00
CA VAL A 195 24.57 -33.37 30.37
C VAL A 195 24.69 -33.39 31.90
N GLY A 196 24.58 -32.24 32.55
CA GLY A 196 24.65 -32.14 34.02
C GLY A 196 23.48 -32.85 34.72
N GLU A 197 22.28 -32.81 34.15
CA GLU A 197 21.12 -33.56 34.64
C GLU A 197 21.35 -35.08 34.55
N LEU A 198 21.86 -35.57 33.42
CA LEU A 198 22.18 -36.99 33.26
C LEU A 198 23.32 -37.41 34.19
N GLU A 199 24.36 -36.60 34.38
CA GLU A 199 25.44 -36.92 35.33
C GLU A 199 24.95 -37.02 36.77
N ARG A 200 24.04 -36.13 37.18
CA ARG A 200 23.40 -36.19 38.51
C ARG A 200 22.53 -37.44 38.65
N ARG A 201 21.66 -37.72 37.66
CA ARG A 201 20.77 -38.88 37.69
C ARG A 201 21.49 -40.23 37.61
N LEU A 202 22.65 -40.28 36.96
CA LEU A 202 23.50 -41.48 36.88
C LEU A 202 24.58 -41.53 37.98
N GLY A 203 24.64 -40.55 38.88
CA GLY A 203 25.64 -40.51 39.96
C GLY A 203 27.09 -40.37 39.48
N ILE A 204 27.32 -39.93 38.25
CA ILE A 204 28.66 -39.84 37.64
C ILE A 204 29.45 -38.66 38.23
N ARG A 205 28.77 -37.66 38.78
CA ARG A 205 29.38 -36.51 39.47
C ARG A 205 29.72 -36.79 40.95
N ALA A 206 29.76 -38.04 41.38
CA ALA A 206 30.25 -38.42 42.71
C ALA A 206 31.79 -38.48 42.75
N THR A 207 32.46 -37.36 42.45
CA THR A 207 33.86 -37.11 42.84
C THR A 207 34.15 -35.63 42.59
N GLU A 208 34.50 -34.90 43.66
CA GLU A 208 35.00 -33.51 43.72
C GLU A 208 34.07 -32.40 44.24
N GLU A 209 32.91 -32.69 44.84
CA GLU A 209 32.32 -31.80 45.85
C GLU A 209 31.24 -32.59 46.60
N GLY A 210 31.58 -32.97 47.83
CA GLY A 210 30.67 -33.71 48.71
C GLY A 210 29.59 -32.79 49.24
N GLU A 211 28.38 -32.98 48.74
CA GLU A 211 27.15 -32.75 49.50
C GLU A 211 26.33 -34.04 49.35
N GLU A 212 26.32 -34.81 50.43
CA GLU A 212 25.48 -35.98 50.64
C GLU A 212 24.04 -35.48 50.80
N ASP A 213 23.27 -35.44 49.71
CA ASP A 213 21.81 -35.55 49.80
C ASP A 213 21.44 -37.00 49.49
N GLU A 214 21.66 -37.87 50.48
CA GLU A 214 21.02 -39.17 50.58
C GLU A 214 19.54 -38.97 50.92
N GLU A 215 18.72 -38.61 49.92
CA GLU A 215 17.29 -38.92 49.98
C GLU A 215 17.10 -40.34 49.45
N GLU A 216 17.33 -41.31 50.34
CA GLU A 216 16.81 -42.67 50.19
C GLU A 216 15.27 -42.61 50.25
N GLU A 217 14.62 -42.38 49.10
CA GLU A 217 13.24 -42.83 48.91
C GLU A 217 13.27 -44.35 48.73
N GLU A 218 13.17 -45.07 49.86
CA GLU A 218 12.71 -46.46 49.93
C GLU A 218 11.24 -46.52 49.46
N GLY A 219 11.07 -46.51 48.14
CA GLY A 219 9.85 -46.95 47.47
C GLY A 219 10.01 -48.39 47.01
N GLU A 220 9.46 -49.34 47.77
CA GLU A 220 9.29 -50.72 47.34
C GLU A 220 8.43 -50.77 46.06
N GLY A 221 9.10 -50.86 44.92
CA GLY A 221 8.51 -51.19 43.63
C GLY A 221 9.62 -51.50 42.64
N GLU A 222 9.81 -52.77 42.29
CA GLU A 222 10.71 -53.20 41.20
C GLU A 222 10.44 -52.47 39.86
N ASP A 223 9.29 -51.82 39.73
CA ASP A 223 8.86 -51.02 38.57
C ASP A 223 9.51 -49.61 38.52
N ASP A 224 9.94 -49.04 39.65
CA ASP A 224 10.47 -47.66 39.70
C ASP A 224 11.88 -47.54 39.09
N GLY A 225 12.72 -48.57 39.22
CA GLY A 225 14.07 -48.58 38.63
C GLY A 225 14.02 -48.58 37.10
N LEU A 226 13.09 -49.33 36.51
CA LEU A 226 12.90 -49.41 35.06
C LEU A 226 12.30 -48.10 34.51
N GLY A 227 11.40 -47.47 35.26
CA GLY A 227 10.88 -46.13 34.99
C GLY A 227 11.97 -45.06 34.97
N ARG A 228 12.85 -45.04 35.99
CA ARG A 228 14.02 -44.14 36.05
C ARG A 228 14.96 -44.34 34.86
N LEU A 229 15.28 -45.60 34.54
CA LEU A 229 16.14 -45.95 33.40
C LEU A 229 15.55 -45.48 32.07
N ARG A 230 14.26 -45.71 31.87
CA ARG A 230 13.53 -45.22 30.69
C ARG A 230 13.55 -43.69 30.59
N GLY A 231 13.41 -43.00 31.72
CA GLY A 231 13.57 -41.55 31.81
C GLY A 231 14.95 -41.09 31.34
N ASN A 232 16.01 -41.72 31.84
CA ASN A 232 17.39 -41.39 31.51
C ASN A 232 17.71 -41.66 30.03
N VAL A 233 17.25 -42.79 29.48
CA VAL A 233 17.37 -43.14 28.06
C VAL A 233 16.69 -42.08 27.18
N ARG A 234 15.48 -41.65 27.55
CA ARG A 234 14.75 -40.61 26.82
C ARG A 234 15.45 -39.25 26.88
N LEU A 235 16.03 -38.88 28.02
CA LEU A 235 16.81 -37.65 28.18
C LEU A 235 18.08 -37.68 27.35
N PHE A 236 18.80 -38.80 27.32
CA PHE A 236 19.97 -38.99 26.47
C PHE A 236 19.63 -38.88 24.98
N GLY A 237 18.50 -39.45 24.56
CA GLY A 237 18.00 -39.29 23.19
C GLY A 237 17.66 -37.83 22.83
N GLN A 238 17.03 -37.09 23.76
CA GLN A 238 16.75 -35.65 23.57
C GLN A 238 18.04 -34.84 23.45
N MET A 239 19.01 -35.10 24.33
CA MET A 239 20.34 -34.47 24.30
C MET A 239 21.03 -34.73 22.96
N ARG A 240 21.02 -35.97 22.47
CA ARG A 240 21.60 -36.31 21.16
C ARG A 240 20.92 -35.57 20.02
N GLY A 241 19.59 -35.48 20.03
CA GLY A 241 18.83 -34.70 19.05
C GLY A 241 19.17 -33.21 19.08
N LEU A 242 19.37 -32.63 20.27
CA LEU A 242 19.83 -31.25 20.41
C LEU A 242 21.24 -31.06 19.83
N MET A 243 22.16 -31.98 20.09
CA MET A 243 23.51 -31.96 19.51
C MET A 243 23.48 -32.06 17.98
N GLU A 244 22.71 -32.99 17.42
CA GLU A 244 22.51 -33.14 15.97
C GLU A 244 21.94 -31.84 15.35
N SER A 245 21.08 -31.12 16.08
CA SER A 245 20.48 -29.86 15.61
C SER A 245 21.45 -28.67 15.58
N VAL A 246 22.55 -28.73 16.34
CA VAL A 246 23.58 -27.68 16.42
C VAL A 246 24.71 -27.94 15.43
N GLY A 247 25.02 -29.21 15.16
CA GLY A 247 26.09 -29.63 14.25
C GLY A 247 27.46 -29.67 14.95
N GLU A 248 28.55 -29.55 14.17
CA GLU A 248 29.90 -29.53 14.72
C GLU A 248 30.19 -28.19 15.42
N HIS A 249 30.55 -28.26 16.70
CA HIS A 249 30.92 -27.10 17.51
C HIS A 249 32.06 -27.47 18.48
N PRO A 250 33.08 -26.61 18.69
CA PRO A 250 34.22 -26.90 19.58
C PRO A 250 33.83 -27.27 21.01
N PHE A 251 32.67 -26.78 21.47
CA PHE A 251 32.09 -27.18 22.75
C PHE A 251 31.89 -28.69 22.86
N PHE A 252 31.39 -29.34 21.81
CA PHE A 252 31.15 -30.78 21.86
C PHE A 252 32.44 -31.58 21.98
N GLU A 253 33.55 -31.12 21.38
CA GLU A 253 34.88 -31.72 21.53
C GLU A 253 35.33 -31.73 22.99
N ALA A 254 35.11 -30.62 23.71
CA ALA A 254 35.38 -30.55 25.15
C ALA A 254 34.47 -31.48 25.96
N GLN A 255 33.21 -31.68 25.53
CA GLN A 255 32.24 -32.51 26.22
C GLN A 255 32.31 -34.01 25.86
N VAL A 256 33.09 -34.44 24.85
CA VAL A 256 33.16 -35.84 24.39
C VAL A 256 33.42 -36.81 25.54
N ARG A 257 34.31 -36.46 26.48
CA ARG A 257 34.63 -37.31 27.63
C ARG A 257 33.41 -37.51 28.53
N ARG A 258 32.71 -36.44 28.88
CA ARG A 258 31.50 -36.48 29.73
C ARG A 258 30.37 -37.28 29.08
N ILE A 259 30.11 -37.01 27.81
CA ILE A 259 29.09 -37.73 27.03
C ILE A 259 29.41 -39.23 26.94
N LYS A 260 30.69 -39.57 26.75
CA LYS A 260 31.12 -40.97 26.75
C LYS A 260 30.89 -41.64 28.12
N MET A 261 31.20 -40.96 29.23
CA MET A 261 30.94 -41.50 30.57
C MET A 261 29.44 -41.73 30.81
N ILE A 262 28.58 -40.78 30.45
CA ILE A 262 27.11 -40.92 30.53
C ILE A 262 26.65 -42.13 29.72
N ARG A 263 27.12 -42.26 28.48
CA ARG A 263 26.77 -43.39 27.61
C ARG A 263 27.21 -44.72 28.20
N ASP A 264 28.45 -44.81 28.66
CA ASP A 264 29.01 -46.05 29.19
C ASP A 264 28.30 -46.46 30.50
N ALA A 265 27.91 -45.51 31.36
CA ALA A 265 27.08 -45.75 32.54
C ALA A 265 25.64 -46.19 32.20
N LEU A 266 24.99 -45.56 31.22
CA LEU A 266 23.66 -46.00 30.73
C LEU A 266 23.69 -47.43 30.20
N LEU A 267 24.75 -47.81 29.47
CA LEU A 267 24.92 -49.17 28.96
C LEU A 267 25.17 -50.19 30.09
N LEU A 268 25.82 -49.78 31.18
CA LEU A 268 26.00 -50.58 32.37
C LEU A 268 24.66 -50.86 33.05
N ASP A 269 23.85 -49.82 33.27
CA ASP A 269 22.54 -49.91 33.92
C ASP A 269 21.56 -50.73 33.09
N LEU A 270 21.49 -50.49 31.77
CA LEU A 270 20.72 -51.32 30.84
C LEU A 270 21.19 -52.78 30.83
N GLY A 271 22.50 -53.00 30.94
CA GLY A 271 23.08 -54.34 31.01
C GLY A 271 22.79 -55.06 32.32
N ALA A 272 22.67 -54.31 33.43
CA ALA A 272 22.21 -54.84 34.71
C ALA A 272 20.72 -55.20 34.65
N ALA A 273 19.88 -54.29 34.16
CA ALA A 273 18.44 -54.49 33.97
C ALA A 273 18.11 -55.65 33.04
N LEU A 274 18.88 -55.86 31.97
CA LEU A 274 18.69 -56.98 31.06
C LEU A 274 19.06 -58.32 31.71
N ARG A 275 20.06 -58.35 32.60
CA ARG A 275 20.48 -59.55 33.32
C ARG A 275 19.50 -59.92 34.44
N THR A 276 18.92 -58.94 35.13
CA THR A 276 17.88 -59.19 36.14
C THR A 276 16.60 -59.68 35.47
N ALA A 277 16.13 -59.00 34.43
CA ALA A 277 14.95 -59.41 33.66
C ALA A 277 15.09 -60.79 32.98
N ARG A 278 16.33 -61.24 32.68
CA ARG A 278 16.58 -62.59 32.15
C ARG A 278 16.51 -63.68 33.22
N LYS A 279 16.85 -63.37 34.47
CA LYS A 279 16.84 -64.35 35.57
C LYS A 279 15.42 -64.71 36.00
N ASP A 280 14.48 -63.77 35.86
CA ASP A 280 13.05 -64.02 36.09
C ASP A 280 12.32 -64.44 34.81
N GLU A 281 11.94 -65.72 34.71
CA GLU A 281 11.24 -66.27 33.53
C GLU A 281 9.87 -65.61 33.25
N GLY A 282 9.30 -64.91 34.25
CA GLY A 282 8.02 -64.18 34.14
C GLY A 282 8.10 -62.80 33.49
N GLN A 283 9.30 -62.24 33.32
CA GLN A 283 9.54 -60.84 32.94
C GLN A 283 9.84 -60.65 31.43
N LYS A 284 9.22 -61.45 30.54
CA LYS A 284 9.46 -61.36 29.08
C LYS A 284 9.13 -59.98 28.49
N THR A 285 8.14 -59.29 29.06
CA THR A 285 7.74 -57.93 28.64
C THR A 285 8.82 -56.90 28.97
N THR A 286 9.41 -56.96 30.16
CA THR A 286 10.47 -56.02 30.58
C THR A 286 11.76 -56.25 29.78
N VAL A 287 12.10 -57.49 29.43
CA VAL A 287 13.20 -57.81 28.50
C VAL A 287 13.00 -57.10 27.14
N LEU A 288 11.79 -57.16 26.58
CA LEU A 288 11.48 -56.49 25.31
C LEU A 288 11.55 -54.96 25.43
N GLU A 289 11.15 -54.39 26.57
CA GLU A 289 11.28 -52.96 26.83
C GLU A 289 12.73 -52.51 26.96
N VAL A 290 13.58 -53.26 27.66
CA VAL A 290 15.01 -52.98 27.76
C VAL A 290 15.68 -53.04 26.39
N ILE A 291 15.31 -54.01 25.53
CA ILE A 291 15.81 -54.08 24.15
C ILE A 291 15.35 -52.86 23.33
N ARG A 292 14.11 -52.37 23.52
CA ARG A 292 13.65 -51.13 22.89
C ARG A 292 14.48 -49.93 23.35
N MET A 293 14.81 -49.85 24.65
CA MET A 293 15.68 -48.78 25.18
C MET A 293 17.09 -48.81 24.57
N TYR A 294 17.68 -49.98 24.39
CA TYR A 294 18.96 -50.12 23.67
C TYR A 294 18.88 -49.64 22.21
N ARG A 295 17.77 -49.93 21.53
CA ARG A 295 17.54 -49.45 20.15
C ARG A 295 17.40 -47.94 20.12
N ASP A 296 16.72 -47.34 21.09
CA ASP A 296 16.48 -45.89 21.13
C ASP A 296 17.79 -45.10 21.40
N ILE A 297 18.78 -45.71 22.09
CA ILE A 297 20.14 -45.16 22.21
C ILE A 297 20.96 -45.37 20.92
N GLY A 298 20.64 -46.38 20.12
CA GLY A 298 21.36 -46.76 18.89
C GLY A 298 22.43 -47.85 19.10
N GLU A 299 22.47 -48.48 20.28
CA GLU A 299 23.49 -49.47 20.68
C GLU A 299 22.89 -50.88 20.78
N ALA A 300 22.08 -51.27 19.79
CA ALA A 300 21.41 -52.58 19.77
C ALA A 300 22.39 -53.78 19.70
N ALA A 301 23.62 -53.56 19.21
CA ALA A 301 24.66 -54.59 19.15
C ALA A 301 25.13 -55.03 20.54
N GLU A 302 25.24 -54.09 21.49
CA GLU A 302 25.61 -54.40 22.88
C GLU A 302 24.52 -55.20 23.59
N ALA A 303 23.24 -54.93 23.32
CA ALA A 303 22.13 -55.73 23.85
C ALA A 303 22.25 -57.21 23.44
N VAL A 304 22.58 -57.48 22.17
CA VAL A 304 22.79 -58.84 21.66
C VAL A 304 24.02 -59.48 22.29
N ARG A 305 25.09 -58.72 22.56
CA ARG A 305 26.29 -59.21 23.23
C ARG A 305 25.98 -59.63 24.68
N VAL A 306 25.23 -58.82 25.42
CA VAL A 306 24.81 -59.13 26.80
C VAL A 306 23.88 -60.34 26.83
N LEU A 307 22.92 -60.45 25.90
CA LEU A 307 22.04 -61.62 25.78
C LEU A 307 22.78 -62.93 25.47
N LYS A 308 23.83 -62.85 24.63
CA LYS A 308 24.67 -64.00 24.28
C LYS A 308 25.71 -64.35 25.34
N SER A 309 26.08 -63.40 26.21
CA SER A 309 26.98 -63.66 27.32
C SER A 309 26.28 -64.59 28.32
N LYS A 310 26.90 -65.76 28.55
CA LYS A 310 26.29 -66.88 29.27
C LYS A 310 26.33 -66.61 30.77
#